data_AF-A0A924GZP7-F1
#
_entry.id   AF-A0A924GZP7-F1
#
_cell.length_a   1.000
_cell.length_b   1.000
_cell.length_c   1.000
_cell.angle_alpha   90.00
_cell.angle_beta   90.00
_cell.angle_gamma   90.00
#
_symmetry.space_group_name_H-M   'P 1'
#
loop_
_entity.id
_entity.type
_entity.pdbx_description
1 polymer ?
#
loop_
_entity_poly.entity_id
_entity_poly.type
_entity_poly.pdbx_seq_one_letter_code
_entity_poly.pdbx_strand_id
1 'polypeptide(L)' 'MTLITHNARIAGPVPYGVSDGVQRNIPLGPCIVEQRGGTEAEIVWGARGQNSAALSVDAVVSARNNGYLVLID' A
#
# COMPACT_ATOMS: atom_id res chain seq x y z
N MET A 1 -12.62 -5.69 16.53
CA MET A 1 -12.03 -5.09 15.31
C MET A 1 -10.53 -5.14 15.46
N THR A 2 -9.84 -5.93 14.62
CA THR A 2 -8.38 -6.05 14.65
C THR A 2 -7.81 -5.17 13.56
N LEU A 3 -6.94 -4.24 13.93
CA LEU A 3 -6.11 -3.47 13.02
C LEU A 3 -4.75 -4.15 12.99
N ILE A 4 -4.33 -4.59 11.81
CA ILE A 4 -2.99 -5.13 11.60
C ILE A 4 -2.20 -4.06 10.85
N THR A 5 -1.05 -3.68 11.40
CA THR A 5 -0.17 -2.66 10.84
C THR A 5 1.18 -3.30 10.57
N HIS A 6 1.67 -3.17 9.33
CA HIS A 6 2.97 -3.67 8.91
C HIS A 6 3.88 -2.54 8.44
N ASN A 7 5.16 -2.60 8.82
CA ASN A 7 6.19 -1.78 8.21
C ASN A 7 6.57 -2.38 6.85
N ALA A 8 6.62 -1.57 5.81
CA ALA A 8 6.88 -2.05 4.45
C ALA A 8 7.68 -1.07 3.60
N ARG A 9 8.07 -1.51 2.40
CA ARG A 9 8.70 -0.68 1.37
C ARG A 9 8.06 -0.94 0.01
N ILE A 10 7.76 0.15 -0.68
CA ILE A 10 7.50 0.14 -2.12
C ILE A 10 8.85 0.02 -2.84
N ALA A 11 9.07 -1.11 -3.50
CA ALA A 11 10.28 -1.46 -4.23
C ALA A 11 10.07 -1.53 -5.76
N GLY A 12 8.81 -1.41 -6.21
CA GLY A 12 8.45 -1.40 -7.63
C GLY A 12 7.11 -0.70 -7.88
N PRO A 13 6.58 -0.76 -9.10
CA PRO A 13 5.34 -0.06 -9.47
C PRO A 13 4.12 -0.68 -8.78
N VAL A 14 3.50 0.07 -7.87
CA VAL A 14 2.23 -0.29 -7.22
C VAL A 14 1.16 0.73 -7.63
N PRO A 15 0.21 0.38 -8.50
CA PRO A 15 -0.82 1.30 -8.94
C PRO A 15 -1.86 1.55 -7.84
N TYR A 16 -2.37 2.78 -7.78
CA TYR A 16 -3.51 3.18 -6.96
C TYR A 16 -4.41 4.13 -7.77
N GLY A 17 -5.71 4.08 -7.48
CA GLY A 17 -6.70 4.96 -8.10
C GLY A 17 -6.73 6.34 -7.45
N VAL A 18 -6.83 7.39 -8.25
CA VAL A 18 -7.21 8.74 -7.79
C VAL A 18 -8.63 9.09 -8.25
N SER A 19 -9.24 10.09 -7.60
CA SER A 19 -10.63 10.52 -7.78
C SER A 19 -11.04 10.80 -9.23
N ASP A 20 -10.09 11.15 -10.09
CA ASP A 20 -10.32 11.45 -11.52
C ASP A 20 -10.30 10.21 -12.43
N GLY A 21 -10.30 9.00 -11.86
CA GLY A 21 -10.19 7.73 -12.61
C GLY A 21 -8.80 7.45 -13.17
N VAL A 22 -7.84 8.35 -12.95
CA VAL A 22 -6.43 8.15 -13.33
C VAL A 22 -5.79 7.14 -12.38
N GLN A 23 -5.02 6.21 -12.93
CA GLN A 23 -4.15 5.33 -12.17
C GLN A 23 -2.79 6.00 -12.00
N ARG A 24 -2.28 6.04 -10.76
CA ARG A 24 -0.92 6.51 -10.45
C ARG A 24 -0.16 5.42 -9.72
N ASN A 25 1.17 5.50 -9.72
CA ASN A 25 1.97 4.58 -8.91
C ASN A 25 2.34 5.23 -7.57
N ILE A 26 2.32 4.43 -6.51
CA ILE A 26 2.86 4.83 -5.21
C ILE A 26 4.37 5.03 -5.38
N PRO A 27 4.95 6.14 -4.88
CA PRO A 27 6.38 6.39 -4.95
C PRO A 27 7.20 5.29 -4.25
N LEU A 28 8.39 5.00 -4.78
CA LEU A 28 9.34 4.09 -4.14
C LEU A 28 9.76 4.63 -2.77
N GLY A 29 9.90 3.73 -1.79
CA GLY A 29 10.36 4.09 -0.46
C GLY A 29 9.59 3.44 0.68
N PRO A 30 9.88 3.84 1.93
CA PRO A 30 9.20 3.29 3.10
C PRO A 30 7.72 3.65 3.11
N CYS A 31 6.91 2.71 3.58
CA CYS A 31 5.47 2.84 3.72
C CYS A 31 4.97 2.00 4.91
N ILE A 32 3.71 2.21 5.28
CA ILE A 32 2.98 1.39 6.24
C ILE A 32 1.81 0.75 5.51
N VAL A 33 1.54 -0.51 5.80
CA VAL A 33 0.34 -1.22 5.35
C VAL A 33 -0.59 -1.40 6.54
N GLU A 34 -1.76 -0.78 6.49
CA GLU A 34 -2.80 -0.90 7.51
C GLU A 34 -3.96 -1.72 6.97
N GLN A 35 -4.19 -2.90 7.54
CA GLN A 35 -5.34 -3.73 7.22
C GLN A 35 -6.38 -3.59 8.33
N ARG A 36 -7.47 -2.89 8.04
CA ARG A 36 -8.70 -2.92 8.84
C ARG A 36 -9.59 -3.99 8.25
N GLY A 37 -9.94 -5.01 9.05
CA GLY A 37 -10.67 -6.20 8.60
C GLY A 37 -11.69 -5.93 7.48
N GLY A 38 -11.50 -6.59 6.34
CA GLY A 38 -12.20 -6.30 5.10
C GLY A 38 -11.38 -6.72 3.87
N THR A 39 -11.81 -6.26 2.69
CA THR A 39 -11.20 -6.56 1.39
C THR A 39 -10.16 -5.53 0.93
N GLU A 40 -9.85 -4.55 1.79
CA GLU A 40 -8.95 -3.44 1.47
C GLU A 40 -7.87 -3.29 2.55
N ALA A 41 -6.74 -2.75 2.14
CA ALA A 41 -5.67 -2.28 3.01
C ALA A 41 -5.28 -0.87 2.61
N GLU A 42 -5.00 -0.02 3.59
CA GLU A 42 -4.52 1.33 3.37
C GLU A 42 -2.99 1.32 3.32
N ILE A 43 -2.43 1.83 2.24
CA ILE A 43 -0.99 2.05 2.12
C ILE A 43 -0.73 3.51 2.46
N VAL A 44 0.07 3.75 3.48
CA VAL A 44 0.46 5.10 3.93
C VAL A 44 1.93 5.34 3.59
N TRP A 45 2.26 6.47 2.96
CA TRP A 45 3.62 6.79 2.57
C TRP A 45 3.96 8.29 2.68
N GLY A 46 5.23 8.58 2.46
CA GLY A 46 5.81 9.90 2.63
C GLY A 46 6.44 10.07 4.01
N ALA A 47 7.38 11.01 4.13
CA ALA A 47 8.20 11.18 5.33
C ALA A 47 7.42 11.43 6.62
N ARG A 48 6.15 11.83 6.54
CA ARG A 48 5.27 12.06 7.69
C ARG A 48 3.91 11.38 7.53
N GLY A 49 3.81 10.36 6.67
CA GLY A 49 2.55 9.68 6.38
C GLY A 49 1.49 10.58 5.74
N GLN A 50 1.91 11.61 5.00
CA GLN A 50 1.00 12.63 4.46
C GLN A 50 0.22 12.17 3.23
N ASN A 51 0.48 10.96 2.72
CA ASN A 51 -0.27 10.38 1.62
C ASN A 51 -0.76 8.99 2.04
N SER A 52 -1.96 8.64 1.61
CA SER A 52 -2.47 7.29 1.71
C SER A 52 -3.33 6.91 0.50
N ALA A 53 -3.47 5.61 0.28
CA ALA A 53 -4.37 5.06 -0.71
C ALA A 53 -4.90 3.71 -0.25
N ALA A 54 -6.21 3.50 -0.42
CA ALA A 54 -6.82 2.20 -0.26
C ALA A 54 -6.49 1.33 -1.48
N LEU A 55 -5.99 0.13 -1.22
CA LEU A 55 -5.79 -0.92 -2.21
C LEU A 55 -6.61 -2.15 -1.82
N SER A 56 -7.10 -2.88 -2.81
CA SER A 56 -7.67 -4.20 -2.54
C SER A 56 -6.59 -5.14 -2.00
N VAL A 57 -7.00 -6.11 -1.19
CA VAL A 57 -6.10 -7.15 -0.68
C VAL A 57 -5.42 -7.90 -1.83
N ASP A 58 -6.12 -8.16 -2.93
CA ASP A 58 -5.53 -8.77 -4.13
C ASP A 58 -4.41 -7.93 -4.75
N ALA A 59 -4.58 -6.60 -4.81
CA ALA A 59 -3.54 -5.70 -5.33
C ALA A 59 -2.31 -5.71 -4.41
N VAL A 60 -2.51 -5.73 -3.09
CA VAL A 60 -1.42 -5.84 -2.10
C VAL A 60 -0.70 -7.17 -2.24
N VAL A 61 -1.43 -8.28 -2.34
CA VAL A 61 -0.86 -9.63 -2.51
C VAL A 61 -0.09 -9.72 -3.84
N SER A 62 -0.65 -9.20 -4.93
CA SER A 62 0.03 -9.14 -6.23
C SER A 62 1.31 -8.31 -6.16
N ALA A 63 1.29 -7.14 -5.52
CA ALA A 63 2.47 -6.31 -5.33
C ALA A 63 3.55 -7.04 -4.50
N ARG A 64 3.17 -7.80 -3.48
CA ARG A 64 4.10 -8.62 -2.69
C ARG A 64 4.71 -9.74 -3.53
N ASN A 65 3.88 -10.48 -4.26
CA ASN A 65 4.32 -11.62 -5.08
C ASN A 65 5.29 -11.18 -6.20
N ASN A 66 5.12 -9.97 -6.72
CA ASN A 66 6.01 -9.38 -7.73
C ASN A 66 7.25 -8.67 -7.11
N GLY A 67 7.37 -8.64 -5.78
CA GLY A 67 8.46 -7.94 -5.08
C GLY A 67 8.36 -6.42 -5.12
N TYR A 68 7.21 -5.86 -5.51
CA TYR A 68 6.97 -4.41 -5.56
C TYR A 68 6.57 -3.83 -4.20
N LEU A 69 6.07 -4.67 -3.31
CA LEU A 69 5.83 -4.36 -1.90
C LEU A 69 6.54 -5.38 -1.03
N VAL A 70 7.40 -4.92 -0.12
CA VAL A 70 8.19 -5.78 0.78
C VAL A 70 7.82 -5.43 2.22
N LEU A 71 7.34 -6.40 2.99
CA LEU A 71 7.17 -6.25 4.44
C LEU A 71 8.53 -6.37 5.13
N ILE A 72 8.75 -5.56 6.18
CA ILE A 72 10.05 -5.41 6.87
C ILE A 72 9.96 -5.85 8.35
N ASP A 73 8.74 -5.99 8.86
CA ASP A 73 8.47 -6.38 10.24
C ASP A 73 8.57 -7.88 10.52
#